data_AF-A0A151ST74-F1
#
_entry.id   AF-A0A151ST74-F1
#
_cell.length_a   1.000
_cell.length_b   1.000
_cell.length_c   1.000
_cell.angle_alpha   90.00
_cell.angle_beta   90.00
_cell.angle_gamma   90.00
#
_symmetry.space_group_name_H-M   'P 1'
#
loop_
_entity.id
_entity.type
_entity.pdbx_description
1 polymer ?
#
loop_
_entity_poly.entity_id
_entity_poly.type
_entity_poly.pdbx_seq_one_letter_code
_entity_poly.pdbx_strand_id
1 'polypeptide(L)'
;MKRLSKFLLEKELTRGKVDTTLFIKRKMNDILLVKIYVDDIIFGATNDYLCKEFSNDMQSEFEVSMMGELNFFLGLQIKQTKIGIFINQSKYCKKLHKRFGMENAKLMATPMSTTCYLDKDEGGKSIHLKQYRDMIGSLLYLSASRPDIMFSLVTFG
;
A
#
# COMPACT_ATOMS: atom_id res chain seq x y z
N MET A 1 -8.90 18.13 -4.33
CA MET A 1 -8.85 18.00 -2.85
C MET A 1 -9.78 18.95 -2.09
N LYS A 2 -9.64 20.29 -2.15
CA LYS A 2 -10.44 21.20 -1.30
C LYS A 2 -11.98 21.05 -1.45
N ARG A 3 -12.49 20.88 -2.69
CA ARG A 3 -13.92 20.65 -2.95
C ARG A 3 -14.43 19.34 -2.34
N LEU A 4 -13.76 18.23 -2.61
CA LEU A 4 -14.09 16.92 -2.04
C LEU A 4 -14.10 16.97 -0.51
N SER A 5 -13.06 17.53 0.11
CA SER A 5 -13.01 17.65 1.57
C SER A 5 -14.15 18.50 2.13
N LYS A 6 -14.62 19.53 1.41
CA LYS A 6 -15.77 20.34 1.82
C LYS A 6 -17.07 19.52 1.74
N PHE A 7 -17.29 18.81 0.64
CA PHE A 7 -18.45 17.94 0.46
C PHE A 7 -18.54 16.87 1.55
N LEU A 8 -17.41 16.22 1.89
CA LEU A 8 -17.40 15.22 2.96
C LEU A 8 -17.78 15.81 4.32
N LEU A 9 -17.32 17.03 4.62
CA LEU A 9 -17.72 17.74 5.85
C LEU A 9 -19.21 18.09 5.84
N GLU A 10 -19.76 18.52 4.70
CA GLU A 10 -21.20 18.79 4.51
C GLU A 10 -22.06 17.54 4.69
N LYS A 11 -21.52 16.36 4.36
CA LYS A 11 -22.13 15.04 4.60
C LYS A 11 -21.96 14.52 6.04
N GLU A 12 -21.57 15.38 6.97
CA GLU A 12 -21.37 15.09 8.40
C GLU A 12 -20.19 14.14 8.69
N LEU A 13 -19.25 13.97 7.76
CA LEU A 13 -18.01 13.28 8.06
C LEU A 13 -17.08 14.22 8.82
N THR A 14 -16.38 13.67 9.80
CA THR A 14 -15.35 14.39 10.56
C THR A 14 -13.97 13.96 10.10
N ARG A 15 -13.01 14.88 10.06
CA ARG A 15 -11.61 14.53 9.75
C ARG A 15 -10.95 13.83 10.93
N GLY A 16 -10.10 12.86 10.64
CA GLY A 16 -9.23 12.23 11.62
C GLY A 16 -8.31 13.25 12.28
N LYS A 17 -8.10 13.11 13.59
CA LYS A 17 -7.23 14.03 14.36
C LYS A 17 -5.76 13.93 13.97
N VAL A 18 -5.29 12.69 13.76
CA VAL A 18 -3.89 12.39 13.42
C VAL A 18 -3.69 12.41 11.91
N ASP A 19 -4.69 11.93 11.17
CA ASP A 19 -4.61 11.70 9.74
C ASP A 19 -5.68 12.51 9.02
N THR A 20 -5.25 13.56 8.33
CA THR A 20 -6.14 14.53 7.69
C THR A 20 -6.78 14.00 6.40
N THR A 21 -6.31 12.86 5.88
CA THR A 21 -6.92 12.21 4.71
C THR A 21 -7.90 11.11 5.10
N LEU A 22 -8.02 10.82 6.40
CA LEU A 22 -9.05 9.96 6.97
C LEU A 22 -10.27 10.79 7.37
N PHE A 23 -11.45 10.33 6.99
CA PHE A 23 -12.75 10.87 7.33
C PHE A 23 -13.59 9.77 7.98
N ILE A 24 -14.36 10.16 9.01
CA ILE A 24 -15.12 9.23 9.83
C ILE A 24 -16.54 9.78 9.99
N LYS A 25 -17.54 8.97 9.62
CA LYS A 25 -18.95 9.18 9.99
C LYS A 25 -19.35 8.16 11.05
N ARG A 26 -20.06 8.60 12.09
CA ARG A 26 -20.67 7.71 13.09
C ARG A 26 -22.17 7.90 13.04
N LYS A 27 -22.93 6.82 12.84
CA LYS A 27 -24.39 6.83 12.81
C LYS A 27 -24.88 5.73 13.75
N MET A 28 -25.40 6.12 14.92
CA MET A 28 -25.75 5.18 16.00
C MET A 28 -24.57 4.26 16.37
N ASN A 29 -24.70 2.94 16.15
CA ASN A 29 -23.65 1.95 16.37
C ASN A 29 -22.77 1.69 15.13
N ASP A 30 -23.12 2.28 14.00
CA ASP A 30 -22.39 2.06 12.75
C ASP A 30 -21.36 3.15 12.48
N ILE A 31 -20.29 2.73 11.79
CA ILE A 31 -19.17 3.60 11.43
C ILE A 31 -18.93 3.47 9.93
N LEU A 32 -18.73 4.61 9.27
CA LEU A 32 -18.18 4.71 7.91
C LEU A 32 -16.79 5.34 8.02
N LEU A 33 -15.79 4.65 7.48
CA LEU A 33 -14.43 5.11 7.33
C LEU A 33 -14.18 5.42 5.86
N VAL A 34 -13.66 6.60 5.56
CA VAL A 34 -13.29 7.04 4.22
C VAL A 34 -11.85 7.54 4.26
N LYS A 35 -10.99 6.97 3.45
CA LYS A 35 -9.57 7.29 3.36
C LYS A 35 -9.27 7.73 1.94
N ILE A 36 -8.79 8.96 1.80
CA ILE A 36 -8.41 9.54 0.51
C ILE A 36 -6.91 9.34 0.31
N TYR A 37 -6.53 8.82 -0.85
CA TYR A 37 -5.15 8.67 -1.27
C TYR A 37 -4.99 9.18 -2.70
N VAL A 38 -4.48 10.40 -2.84
CA VAL A 38 -4.31 11.07 -4.15
C VAL A 38 -5.63 11.05 -4.95
N ASP A 39 -5.74 10.20 -5.96
CA ASP A 39 -6.91 10.07 -6.83
C ASP A 39 -7.83 8.90 -6.42
N ASP A 40 -7.37 8.02 -5.53
CA ASP A 40 -8.11 6.87 -5.05
C ASP A 40 -8.84 7.18 -3.73
N ILE A 41 -10.05 6.63 -3.59
CA ILE A 41 -10.84 6.70 -2.35
C ILE A 41 -11.11 5.28 -1.90
N ILE A 42 -10.59 4.93 -0.72
CA ILE A 42 -10.95 3.71 -0.04
C ILE A 42 -11.99 4.06 1.00
N PHE A 43 -13.06 3.29 1.08
CA PHE A 43 -14.01 3.43 2.17
C PHE A 43 -14.54 2.06 2.60
N GLY A 44 -15.03 1.99 3.82
CA GLY A 44 -15.64 0.80 4.38
C GLY A 44 -16.51 1.18 5.56
N ALA A 45 -17.58 0.42 5.76
CA ALA A 45 -18.51 0.64 6.86
C ALA A 45 -18.83 -0.67 7.57
N THR A 46 -19.36 -0.56 8.79
CA THR A 46 -19.94 -1.70 9.53
C THR A 46 -21.30 -2.13 8.99
N ASN A 47 -21.89 -1.31 8.11
CA ASN A 47 -23.22 -1.52 7.55
C ASN A 47 -23.19 -1.25 6.03
N ASP A 48 -23.61 -2.24 5.25
CA ASP A 48 -23.71 -2.18 3.78
C ASP A 48 -24.54 -1.00 3.28
N TYR A 49 -25.56 -0.58 4.03
CA TYR A 49 -26.37 0.59 3.68
C TYR A 49 -25.53 1.87 3.64
N LEU A 50 -24.63 2.07 4.61
CA LEU A 50 -23.74 3.24 4.65
C LEU A 50 -22.76 3.24 3.47
N CYS A 51 -22.25 2.07 3.08
CA CYS A 51 -21.41 1.94 1.89
C CYS A 51 -22.18 2.34 0.62
N LYS A 52 -23.42 1.87 0.45
CA LYS A 52 -24.27 2.20 -0.71
C LYS A 52 -24.67 3.66 -0.74
N GLU A 53 -25.08 4.22 0.40
CA GLU A 53 -25.41 5.64 0.57
C GLU A 53 -24.22 6.51 0.17
N PHE A 54 -23.03 6.23 0.72
CA PHE A 54 -21.81 6.96 0.39
C PHE A 54 -21.41 6.82 -1.08
N SER A 55 -21.55 5.62 -1.64
CA SER A 55 -21.25 5.36 -3.07
C SER A 55 -22.14 6.19 -4.00
N ASN A 56 -23.42 6.29 -3.67
CA ASN A 56 -24.39 7.07 -4.45
C ASN A 56 -24.10 8.57 -4.33
N ASP A 57 -23.85 9.04 -3.11
CA ASP A 57 -23.47 10.44 -2.85
C ASP A 57 -22.25 10.85 -3.68
N MET A 58 -21.20 10.02 -3.65
CA MET A 58 -19.96 10.29 -4.38
C MET A 58 -20.17 10.30 -5.90
N GLN A 59 -20.92 9.34 -6.46
CA GLN A 59 -21.21 9.27 -7.90
C GLN A 59 -22.14 10.40 -8.37
N SER A 60 -23.01 10.91 -7.50
CA SER A 60 -23.92 12.00 -7.87
C SER A 60 -23.23 13.37 -7.93
N GLU A 61 -22.20 13.59 -7.11
CA GLU A 61 -21.50 14.88 -7.03
C GLU A 61 -20.19 14.91 -7.84
N PHE A 62 -19.53 13.75 -8.00
CA PHE A 62 -18.22 13.65 -8.64
C PHE A 62 -18.21 12.59 -9.74
N GLU A 63 -17.36 12.80 -10.75
CA GLU A 63 -17.06 11.80 -11.78
C GLU A 63 -16.16 10.69 -11.20
N VAL A 64 -16.74 9.83 -10.37
CA VAL A 64 -16.06 8.69 -9.75
C VAL A 64 -16.61 7.37 -10.25
N SER A 65 -15.71 6.43 -10.51
CA SER A 65 -16.08 5.05 -10.87
C SER A 65 -15.94 4.14 -9.66
N MET A 66 -17.00 3.39 -9.34
CA MET A 66 -16.94 2.38 -8.29
C MET A 66 -16.19 1.14 -8.79
N MET A 67 -15.07 0.80 -8.15
CA MET A 67 -14.26 -0.37 -8.49
C MET A 67 -14.69 -1.64 -7.75
N GLY A 68 -15.77 -1.56 -6.96
CA GLY A 68 -16.26 -2.67 -6.15
C GLY A 68 -15.36 -2.97 -4.95
N GLU A 69 -15.25 -4.25 -4.60
CA GLU A 69 -14.47 -4.69 -3.44
C GLU A 69 -12.97 -4.42 -3.64
N LEU A 70 -12.31 -3.93 -2.58
CA LEU A 70 -10.89 -3.60 -2.59
C LEU A 70 -10.03 -4.86 -2.76
N ASN A 71 -9.60 -5.10 -4.00
CA ASN A 71 -8.76 -6.24 -4.38
C ASN A 71 -7.29 -5.87 -4.59
N PHE A 72 -7.02 -4.60 -4.91
CA PHE A 72 -5.67 -4.08 -5.10
C PHE A 72 -5.57 -2.65 -4.56
N PHE A 73 -4.49 -2.34 -3.83
CA PHE A 73 -4.20 -0.98 -3.40
C PHE A 73 -2.69 -0.76 -3.33
N LEU A 74 -2.16 0.26 -4.02
CA LEU A 74 -0.71 0.54 -4.08
C LEU A 74 0.16 -0.64 -4.53
N GLY A 75 -0.37 -1.63 -5.24
CA GLY A 75 0.38 -2.84 -5.58
C GLY A 75 0.39 -3.92 -4.49
N LEU A 76 -0.30 -3.68 -3.37
CA LEU A 76 -0.77 -4.73 -2.47
C LEU A 76 -1.95 -5.43 -3.11
N GLN A 77 -1.96 -6.76 -3.03
CA GLN A 77 -3.10 -7.59 -3.37
C GLN A 77 -3.85 -7.90 -2.08
N ILE A 78 -5.15 -7.62 -2.08
CA ILE A 78 -6.01 -7.74 -0.91
C ILE A 78 -7.05 -8.81 -1.25
N LYS A 79 -7.22 -9.77 -0.35
CA LYS A 79 -8.24 -10.81 -0.44
C LYS A 79 -9.03 -10.78 0.86
N GLN A 80 -10.28 -10.32 0.76
CA GLN A 80 -11.20 -10.28 1.87
C GLN A 80 -11.96 -11.61 1.93
N THR A 81 -12.07 -12.17 3.12
CA THR A 81 -12.74 -13.45 3.37
C THR A 81 -13.51 -13.37 4.67
N LYS A 82 -14.42 -14.31 4.91
CA LYS A 82 -15.16 -14.40 6.18
C LYS A 82 -14.26 -14.59 7.41
N ILE A 83 -13.03 -15.05 7.21
CA ILE A 83 -12.06 -15.33 8.29
C ILE A 83 -11.16 -14.11 8.53
N GLY A 84 -11.12 -13.15 7.60
CA GLY A 84 -10.30 -11.95 7.69
C GLY A 84 -9.78 -11.47 6.35
N ILE A 85 -8.89 -10.49 6.42
CA ILE A 85 -8.29 -9.81 5.27
C ILE A 85 -6.86 -10.33 5.10
N PHE A 86 -6.55 -10.86 3.92
CA PHE A 86 -5.22 -11.30 3.54
C PHE A 86 -4.59 -10.28 2.60
N ILE A 87 -3.35 -9.86 2.91
CA ILE A 87 -2.59 -8.90 2.11
C ILE A 87 -1.32 -9.60 1.62
N ASN A 88 -1.00 -9.48 0.33
CA ASN A 88 0.26 -9.99 -0.23
C ASN A 88 0.78 -9.11 -1.38
N GLN A 89 2.07 -9.21 -1.69
CA GLN A 89 2.73 -8.45 -2.77
C GLN A 89 3.29 -9.35 -3.89
N SER A 90 2.74 -10.55 -4.08
CA SER A 90 3.30 -11.57 -4.98
C SER A 90 3.51 -11.08 -6.42
N LYS A 91 2.54 -10.33 -6.97
CA LYS A 91 2.67 -9.69 -8.30
C LYS A 91 3.81 -8.66 -8.34
N TYR A 92 4.00 -7.90 -7.28
CA TYR A 92 5.09 -6.94 -7.18
C TYR A 92 6.45 -7.64 -7.10
N CYS A 93 6.59 -8.72 -6.30
CA CYS A 93 7.80 -9.55 -6.27
C CYS A 93 8.18 -10.06 -7.67
N LYS A 94 7.21 -10.61 -8.41
CA LYS A 94 7.44 -11.12 -9.77
C LYS A 94 7.90 -10.02 -10.72
N LYS A 95 7.27 -8.84 -10.65
CA LYS A 95 7.70 -7.67 -11.43
C LYS A 95 9.12 -7.24 -11.07
N LEU A 96 9.49 -7.30 -9.79
CA LEU A 96 10.82 -6.95 -9.31
C LEU A 96 11.89 -7.91 -9.85
N HIS A 97 11.63 -9.21 -9.79
CA HIS A 97 12.52 -10.23 -10.34
C HIS A 97 12.77 -9.98 -11.82
N LYS A 98 11.71 -9.70 -12.60
CA LYS A 98 11.85 -9.37 -14.01
C LYS A 98 12.64 -8.07 -14.25
N ARG A 99 12.33 -7.02 -13.48
CA ARG A 99 12.94 -5.69 -13.61
C ARG A 99 14.45 -5.72 -13.42
N PHE A 100 14.93 -6.53 -12.48
CA PHE A 100 16.36 -6.65 -12.15
C PHE A 100 17.03 -7.90 -12.71
N GLY A 101 16.37 -8.62 -13.63
CA GLY A 101 16.96 -9.81 -14.29
C GLY A 101 17.17 -11.00 -13.36
N MET A 102 16.42 -11.11 -12.27
CA MET A 102 16.52 -12.15 -11.24
C MET A 102 15.44 -13.24 -11.37
N GLU A 103 14.83 -13.42 -12.54
CA GLU A 103 13.78 -14.43 -12.76
C GLU A 103 14.28 -15.86 -12.52
N ASN A 104 15.57 -16.11 -12.78
CA ASN A 104 16.23 -17.41 -12.58
C ASN A 104 17.13 -17.44 -11.33
N ALA A 105 16.99 -16.47 -10.42
CA ALA A 105 17.80 -16.44 -9.21
C ALA A 105 17.49 -17.67 -8.33
N LYS A 106 18.54 -18.25 -7.74
CA LYS A 106 18.42 -19.38 -6.83
C LYS A 106 17.66 -18.95 -5.57
N LEU A 107 16.68 -19.76 -5.15
CA LEU A 107 15.98 -19.54 -3.89
C LEU A 107 16.94 -19.69 -2.71
N MET A 108 16.88 -18.73 -1.78
CA MET A 108 17.66 -18.74 -0.55
C MET A 108 16.71 -18.74 0.64
N ALA A 109 17.01 -19.58 1.64
CA ALA A 109 16.20 -19.69 2.85
C ALA A 109 16.36 -18.48 3.78
N THR A 110 17.50 -17.77 3.69
CA THR A 110 17.79 -16.59 4.50
C THR A 110 17.79 -15.33 3.63
N PRO A 111 17.18 -14.23 4.09
CA PRO A 111 17.19 -12.93 3.40
C PRO A 111 18.59 -12.30 3.23
N MET A 112 19.58 -12.75 4.00
CA MET A 112 20.97 -12.31 3.94
C MET A 112 21.87 -13.50 4.30
N SER A 113 23.10 -13.51 3.78
CA SER A 113 24.11 -14.50 4.18
C SER A 113 24.58 -14.23 5.61
N THR A 114 24.71 -15.28 6.42
CA THR A 114 25.29 -15.18 7.78
C THR A 114 26.77 -14.85 7.78
N THR A 115 27.45 -14.99 6.63
CA THR A 115 28.88 -14.71 6.44
C THR A 115 29.14 -13.45 5.62
N CYS A 116 28.15 -12.56 5.48
CA CYS A 116 28.29 -11.35 4.69
C CYS A 116 29.19 -10.33 5.41
N TYR A 117 30.48 -10.30 5.06
CA TYR A 117 31.41 -9.23 5.44
C TYR A 117 31.43 -8.20 4.31
N LEU A 118 31.00 -6.98 4.63
CA LEU A 118 31.06 -5.84 3.72
C LEU A 118 32.33 -5.06 4.04
N ASP A 119 33.20 -4.90 3.04
CA ASP A 119 34.39 -4.06 3.12
C ASP A 119 34.44 -3.13 1.90
N LYS A 120 35.26 -2.09 1.97
CA LYS A 120 35.47 -1.19 0.84
C LYS A 120 36.20 -1.94 -0.26
N ASP A 121 35.52 -2.14 -1.38
CA ASP A 121 36.14 -2.66 -2.60
C ASP A 121 36.71 -1.51 -3.44
N GLU A 122 37.92 -1.06 -3.10
CA GLU A 122 38.61 0.03 -3.80
C GLU A 122 38.91 -0.31 -5.28
N GLY A 123 38.95 -1.59 -5.64
CA GLY A 123 39.12 -2.10 -7.00
C GLY A 123 37.80 -2.50 -7.69
N GLY A 124 36.66 -2.25 -7.04
CA GLY A 124 35.36 -2.74 -7.47
C GLY A 124 34.85 -2.11 -8.76
N LYS A 125 33.93 -2.82 -9.43
CA LYS A 125 33.23 -2.25 -10.60
C LYS A 125 32.36 -1.08 -10.16
N SER A 126 32.47 0.04 -10.87
CA SER A 126 31.61 1.20 -10.67
C SER A 126 30.12 0.80 -10.77
N ILE A 127 29.36 1.08 -9.72
CA ILE A 127 27.94 0.76 -9.64
C ILE A 127 27.13 1.93 -10.22
N HIS A 128 26.11 1.64 -11.02
CA HIS A 128 25.13 2.64 -11.43
C HIS A 128 24.25 3.03 -10.24
N LEU A 129 24.58 4.15 -9.58
CA LEU A 129 23.90 4.66 -8.39
C LEU A 129 22.36 4.70 -8.51
N LYS A 130 21.85 5.06 -9.70
CA LYS A 130 20.40 5.09 -9.96
C LYS A 130 19.76 3.71 -9.85
N GLN A 131 20.37 2.68 -10.43
CA GLN A 131 19.86 1.30 -10.38
C GLN A 131 19.92 0.74 -8.96
N TYR A 132 21.01 1.01 -8.25
CA TYR A 132 21.16 0.59 -6.85
C TYR A 132 20.08 1.21 -5.95
N ARG A 133 19.90 2.54 -6.02
CA ARG A 133 18.86 3.25 -5.25
C ARG A 133 17.46 2.78 -5.60
N ASP A 134 17.19 2.50 -6.87
CA ASP A 134 15.92 1.95 -7.34
C ASP A 134 15.66 0.54 -6.78
N MET A 135 16.70 -0.30 -6.67
CA MET A 135 16.62 -1.61 -6.05
C MET A 135 16.33 -1.53 -4.55
N ILE A 136 17.09 -0.72 -3.81
CA ILE A 136 16.87 -0.50 -2.37
C ILE A 136 15.46 0.05 -2.12
N GLY A 137 15.02 1.07 -2.87
CA GLY A 137 13.69 1.63 -2.74
C GLY A 137 12.57 0.61 -3.02
N SER A 138 12.77 -0.25 -4.02
CA SER A 138 11.81 -1.31 -4.34
C SER A 138 11.75 -2.40 -3.24
N LEU A 139 12.89 -2.74 -2.64
CA LEU A 139 12.94 -3.69 -1.53
C LEU A 139 12.37 -3.11 -0.24
N LEU A 140 12.59 -1.82 0.03
CA LEU A 140 11.98 -1.12 1.16
C LEU A 140 10.46 -1.08 1.04
N TYR A 141 9.93 -0.93 -0.17
CA TYR A 141 8.50 -1.06 -0.40
C TYR A 141 7.97 -2.47 -0.10
N LEU A 142 8.81 -3.49 -0.34
CA LEU A 142 8.50 -4.89 -0.08
C LEU A 142 8.47 -5.25 1.41
N SER A 143 9.32 -4.61 2.22
CA SER A 143 9.37 -4.87 3.66
C SER A 143 8.07 -4.49 4.38
N ALA A 144 7.21 -3.68 3.76
CA ALA A 144 5.87 -3.37 4.28
C ALA A 144 4.97 -4.61 4.42
N SER A 145 5.16 -5.65 3.59
CA SER A 145 4.44 -6.93 3.70
C SER A 145 5.33 -8.12 4.09
N ARG A 146 6.66 -7.94 4.02
CA ARG A 146 7.69 -8.93 4.34
C ARG A 146 8.64 -8.38 5.40
N PRO A 147 8.24 -8.31 6.67
CA PRO A 147 9.09 -7.75 7.72
C PRO A 147 10.39 -8.56 7.92
N ASP A 148 10.41 -9.82 7.50
CA ASP A 148 11.58 -10.71 7.57
C ASP A 148 12.78 -10.25 6.73
N ILE A 149 12.57 -9.46 5.67
CA ILE A 149 13.68 -8.91 4.86
C ILE A 149 14.18 -7.56 5.38
N MET A 150 13.49 -6.95 6.34
CA MET A 150 13.77 -5.58 6.79
C MET A 150 15.17 -5.45 7.38
N PHE A 151 15.59 -6.43 8.18
CA PHE A 151 16.94 -6.46 8.76
C PHE A 151 18.02 -6.44 7.67
N SER A 152 17.83 -7.22 6.59
CA SER A 152 18.78 -7.22 5.49
C SER A 152 18.94 -5.86 4.85
N LEU A 153 17.84 -5.13 4.66
CA LEU A 153 17.83 -3.84 3.97
C LEU A 153 18.47 -2.73 4.77
N VAL A 154 18.22 -2.69 6.09
CA VAL A 154 18.82 -1.67 6.97
C VAL A 154 20.33 -1.79 7.00
N THR A 155 20.88 -3.01 6.96
CA THR A 155 22.33 -3.24 6.94
C THR A 155 22.98 -2.80 5.62
N PHE A 156 22.24 -2.81 4.50
CA PHE A 156 22.75 -2.36 3.20
C PHE A 156 22.47 -0.88 2.89
N GLY A 157 21.56 -0.24 3.63
CA GLY A 157 21.05 1.11 3.36
C GLY A 157 21.92 2.25 3.87
#